data_AF-A0A1I8IXQ6-F1
#
_entry.id   AF-A0A1I8IXQ6-F1
#
_cell.length_a   1.000
_cell.length_b   1.000
_cell.length_c   1.000
_cell.angle_alpha   90.00
_cell.angle_beta   90.00
_cell.angle_gamma   90.00
#
_symmetry.space_group_name_H-M   'P 1'
#
loop_
_entity.id
_entity.type
_entity.pdbx_description
1 polymer ?
#
loop_
_entity_poly.entity_id
_entity_poly.type
_entity_poly.pdbx_seq_one_letter_code
_entity_poly.pdbx_strand_id
1 'polypeptide(L)'
;PAAVATEAGLRQLTGRLIDQVFYRQEQGARMPRDVRELSDIGKVAQLATLSESLSWLVTIAGPLFGDSPVERKVTEQLDHLKVLSGKCFNVIMIEVCLRASNRLKDLPTHSNFSVGVDDIELDDRVTAFLSDLRCLKDALYQRLTAGAYGRVFRLLPGVVCALLAALLPSFSRINPLGVKKIGRNLFEMQRVAVDLAGWGEAEFARVRELFDLLLLTPDQIVASVLEQGPRFSLEEYDSVLRVYARTYSSCDEEKMRRARERLRQVITQKHV
;
A
#
# COMPACT_ATOMS: atom_id res chain seq x y z
N PRO A 1 -16.93 11.29 1.18
CA PRO A 1 -16.99 10.78 2.57
C PRO A 1 -17.78 9.46 2.76
N ALA A 2 -18.81 9.16 1.96
CA ALA A 2 -19.50 7.86 2.00
C ALA A 2 -19.02 6.86 0.92
N ALA A 3 -18.46 7.34 -0.20
CA ALA A 3 -18.08 6.49 -1.32
C ALA A 3 -16.91 5.52 -1.00
N VAL A 4 -15.95 5.93 -0.16
CA VAL A 4 -14.79 5.09 0.24
C VAL A 4 -15.18 4.00 1.25
N ALA A 5 -16.34 4.10 1.91
CA ALA A 5 -16.81 3.12 2.89
C ALA A 5 -17.53 1.91 2.26
N THR A 6 -17.68 1.87 0.94
CA THR A 6 -18.23 0.71 0.22
C THR A 6 -17.11 -0.18 -0.27
N GLU A 7 -17.33 -1.49 -0.33
CA GLU A 7 -16.35 -2.45 -0.87
C GLU A 7 -15.89 -2.06 -2.29
N ALA A 8 -16.79 -1.51 -3.10
CA ALA A 8 -16.49 -0.96 -4.42
C ALA A 8 -15.58 0.27 -4.36
N GLY A 9 -15.76 1.15 -3.37
CA GLY A 9 -14.92 2.33 -3.14
C GLY A 9 -13.50 1.98 -2.68
N LEU A 10 -13.35 0.98 -1.80
CA LEU A 10 -12.05 0.45 -1.39
C LEU A 10 -11.33 -0.23 -2.55
N ARG A 11 -12.04 -1.01 -3.38
CA ARG A 11 -11.47 -1.60 -4.60
C ARG A 11 -11.00 -0.54 -5.60
N GLN A 12 -11.81 0.50 -5.81
CA GLN A 12 -11.47 1.61 -6.70
C GLN A 12 -10.34 2.48 -6.14
N LEU A 13 -10.17 2.51 -4.81
CA LEU A 13 -9.04 3.13 -4.12
C LEU A 13 -7.78 2.27 -4.28
N THR A 14 -7.84 0.97 -4.00
CA THR A 14 -6.73 0.03 -4.22
C THR A 14 -6.27 0.04 -5.67
N GLY A 15 -7.19 -0.01 -6.64
CA GLY A 15 -6.86 0.12 -8.06
C GLY A 15 -6.20 1.46 -8.39
N ARG A 16 -6.69 2.58 -7.82
CA ARG A 16 -6.07 3.90 -8.00
C ARG A 16 -4.71 4.04 -7.32
N LEU A 17 -4.52 3.41 -6.16
CA LEU A 17 -3.27 3.42 -5.41
C LEU A 17 -2.22 2.56 -6.11
N ILE A 18 -2.60 1.35 -6.53
CA ILE A 18 -1.76 0.51 -7.37
C ILE A 18 -1.47 1.29 -8.65
N ASP A 19 -2.45 1.87 -9.35
CA ASP A 19 -2.21 2.71 -10.53
C ASP A 19 -1.27 3.88 -10.28
N GLN A 20 -1.41 4.62 -9.18
CA GLN A 20 -0.52 5.73 -8.88
C GLN A 20 0.90 5.27 -8.61
N VAL A 21 1.09 4.14 -7.95
CA VAL A 21 2.42 3.58 -7.65
C VAL A 21 3.01 2.90 -8.91
N PHE A 22 2.19 2.17 -9.67
CA PHE A 22 2.55 1.51 -10.93
C PHE A 22 2.87 2.53 -12.02
N TYR A 23 2.06 3.58 -12.19
CA TYR A 23 2.30 4.65 -13.16
C TYR A 23 3.56 5.47 -12.81
N ARG A 24 3.82 5.72 -11.53
CA ARG A 24 5.05 6.39 -11.07
C ARG A 24 6.30 5.54 -11.26
N GLN A 25 6.19 4.21 -11.24
CA GLN A 25 7.34 3.31 -11.24
C GLN A 25 7.54 2.47 -12.51
N GLU A 26 6.53 2.32 -13.38
CA GLU A 26 6.56 1.61 -14.67
C GLU A 26 5.68 2.28 -15.74
N GLN A 27 6.31 3.11 -16.58
CA GLN A 27 5.94 3.45 -17.97
C GLN A 27 4.44 3.41 -18.35
N GLY A 28 3.58 4.12 -17.62
CA GLY A 28 2.35 4.67 -18.20
C GLY A 28 1.12 3.75 -18.36
N ALA A 29 1.17 2.49 -17.90
CA ALA A 29 0.01 1.59 -17.99
C ALA A 29 -1.01 1.84 -16.87
N ARG A 30 -2.29 2.00 -17.23
CA ARG A 30 -3.43 2.05 -16.27
C ARG A 30 -3.99 0.65 -16.05
N MET A 31 -4.26 0.29 -14.80
CA MET A 31 -4.92 -0.94 -14.39
C MET A 31 -6.39 -0.96 -14.83
N PRO A 32 -6.93 -2.15 -15.13
CA PRO A 32 -8.37 -2.34 -15.28
C PRO A 32 -9.11 -2.00 -13.98
N ARG A 33 -10.34 -1.48 -14.11
CA ARG A 33 -11.16 -1.06 -12.95
C ARG A 33 -11.68 -2.21 -12.09
N ASP A 34 -11.66 -3.45 -12.60
CA ASP A 34 -12.27 -4.64 -12.00
C ASP A 34 -11.27 -5.80 -11.80
N VAL A 35 -10.07 -5.52 -11.28
CA VAL A 35 -9.12 -6.61 -11.00
C VAL A 35 -9.48 -7.33 -9.71
N ARG A 36 -9.61 -8.66 -9.82
CA ARG A 36 -9.87 -9.57 -8.70
C ARG A 36 -8.59 -10.29 -8.32
N GLU A 37 -8.45 -10.54 -7.02
CA GLU A 37 -7.42 -11.42 -6.49
C GLU A 37 -7.56 -12.82 -7.12
N LEU A 38 -6.44 -13.44 -7.48
CA LEU A 38 -6.40 -14.82 -7.98
C LEU A 38 -6.73 -15.84 -6.88
N SER A 39 -6.71 -15.41 -5.61
CA SER A 39 -6.95 -16.09 -4.33
C SER A 39 -6.05 -17.29 -4.04
N ASP A 40 -5.72 -18.09 -5.06
CA ASP A 40 -4.91 -19.29 -4.99
C ASP A 40 -3.43 -18.99 -5.25
N ILE A 41 -2.60 -19.15 -4.22
CA ILE A 41 -1.14 -18.95 -4.28
C ILE A 41 -0.49 -19.89 -5.30
N GLY A 42 -1.05 -21.08 -5.53
CA GLY A 42 -0.58 -22.02 -6.55
C GLY A 42 -0.63 -21.44 -7.96
N LYS A 43 -1.69 -20.66 -8.27
CA LYS A 43 -1.81 -19.97 -9.57
C LYS A 43 -0.80 -18.84 -9.72
N VAL A 44 -0.54 -18.10 -8.63
CA VAL A 44 0.50 -17.05 -8.62
C VAL A 44 1.87 -17.66 -8.89
N ALA A 45 2.16 -18.79 -8.26
CA ALA A 45 3.35 -19.59 -8.50
C ALA A 45 3.47 -20.05 -9.96
N GLN A 46 2.39 -20.60 -10.54
CA GLN A 46 2.41 -21.03 -11.95
C GLN A 46 2.65 -19.85 -12.91
N LEU A 47 2.06 -18.68 -12.63
CA LEU A 47 2.33 -17.45 -13.40
C LEU A 47 3.79 -17.01 -13.29
N ALA A 48 4.41 -17.15 -12.13
CA ALA A 48 5.83 -16.86 -11.94
C ALA A 48 6.71 -17.79 -12.80
N THR A 49 6.42 -19.10 -12.78
CA THR A 49 7.12 -20.08 -13.63
C THR A 49 6.95 -19.75 -15.11
N LEU A 50 5.73 -19.41 -15.56
CA LEU A 50 5.48 -19.04 -16.95
C LEU A 50 6.24 -17.77 -17.33
N SER A 51 6.19 -16.74 -16.49
CA SER A 51 6.88 -15.46 -16.71
C SER A 51 8.38 -15.66 -16.93
N GLU A 52 9.03 -16.43 -16.05
CA GLU A 52 10.45 -16.73 -16.15
C GLU A 52 10.77 -17.63 -17.34
N SER A 53 9.96 -18.65 -17.62
CA SER A 53 10.17 -19.52 -18.78
C SER A 53 10.13 -18.75 -20.11
N LEU A 54 9.20 -17.80 -20.23
CA LEU A 54 9.12 -16.92 -21.40
C LEU A 54 10.33 -15.97 -21.49
N SER A 55 10.77 -15.39 -20.37
CA SER A 55 11.94 -14.51 -20.31
C SER A 55 13.23 -15.25 -20.70
N TRP A 56 13.39 -16.46 -20.16
CA TRP A 56 14.50 -17.37 -20.48
C TRP A 56 14.50 -17.76 -21.95
N LEU A 57 13.35 -18.13 -22.51
CA LEU A 57 13.23 -18.52 -23.91
C LEU A 57 13.67 -17.37 -24.84
N VAL A 58 13.22 -16.14 -24.57
CA VAL A 58 13.62 -14.96 -25.33
C VAL A 58 15.14 -14.75 -25.26
N THR A 59 15.74 -14.96 -24.09
CA THR A 59 17.18 -14.77 -23.86
C THR A 59 18.03 -15.77 -24.66
N ILE A 60 17.60 -17.02 -24.76
CA ILE A 60 18.35 -18.06 -25.50
C ILE A 60 18.04 -18.06 -26.98
N ALA A 61 16.80 -17.78 -27.36
CA ALA A 61 16.39 -17.78 -28.75
C ALA A 61 17.02 -16.62 -29.53
N GLY A 62 17.17 -15.43 -28.94
CA GLY A 62 17.72 -14.25 -29.63
C GLY A 62 19.03 -14.52 -30.39
N PRO A 63 20.08 -15.07 -29.73
CA PRO A 63 21.35 -15.38 -30.38
C PRO A 63 21.30 -16.50 -31.42
N LEU A 64 20.31 -17.40 -31.36
CA LEU A 64 20.26 -18.59 -32.23
C LEU A 64 19.88 -18.27 -33.68
N PHE A 65 19.24 -17.13 -33.93
CA PHE A 65 18.61 -16.88 -35.22
C PHE A 65 19.45 -16.10 -36.26
N GLY A 66 20.56 -15.44 -35.89
CA GLY A 66 21.55 -14.80 -36.81
C GLY A 66 20.96 -13.88 -37.91
N ASP A 67 21.76 -13.27 -38.80
CA ASP A 67 21.31 -12.25 -39.79
C ASP A 67 20.41 -12.75 -40.97
N SER A 68 19.61 -13.80 -40.78
CA SER A 68 18.78 -14.42 -41.84
C SER A 68 17.43 -13.70 -42.06
N PRO A 69 16.81 -13.68 -43.25
CA PRO A 69 15.44 -13.19 -43.40
C PRO A 69 14.37 -13.96 -42.57
N VAL A 70 14.66 -15.20 -42.15
CA VAL A 70 13.85 -15.96 -41.18
C VAL A 70 13.91 -15.31 -39.79
N GLU A 71 15.02 -14.65 -39.47
CA GLU A 71 15.24 -13.91 -38.23
C GLU A 71 14.16 -12.86 -38.02
N ARG A 72 13.80 -12.05 -39.02
CA ARG A 72 12.82 -10.96 -38.83
C ARG A 72 11.50 -11.46 -38.27
N LYS A 73 10.95 -12.56 -38.82
CA LYS A 73 9.69 -13.13 -38.33
C LYS A 73 9.84 -13.75 -36.95
N VAL A 74 10.97 -14.40 -36.68
CA VAL A 74 11.25 -15.00 -35.38
C VAL A 74 11.44 -13.92 -34.32
N THR A 75 12.21 -12.87 -34.60
CA THR A 75 12.43 -11.71 -33.74
C THR A 75 11.11 -11.01 -33.39
N GLU A 76 10.21 -10.80 -34.36
CA GLU A 76 8.86 -10.29 -34.08
C GLU A 76 8.10 -11.18 -33.06
N GLN A 77 8.19 -12.51 -33.20
CA GLN A 77 7.56 -13.42 -32.23
C GLN A 77 8.24 -13.38 -30.86
N LEU A 78 9.57 -13.29 -30.81
CA LEU A 78 10.33 -13.16 -29.56
C LEU A 78 9.97 -11.86 -28.83
N ASP A 79 9.77 -10.76 -29.55
CA ASP A 79 9.29 -9.51 -28.97
C ASP A 79 7.89 -9.66 -28.36
N HIS A 80 6.98 -10.37 -29.03
CA HIS A 80 5.67 -10.67 -28.46
C HIS A 80 5.76 -11.52 -27.18
N LEU A 81 6.64 -12.53 -27.15
CA LEU A 81 6.88 -13.36 -25.96
C LEU A 81 7.50 -12.56 -24.82
N LYS A 82 8.42 -11.63 -25.12
CA LYS A 82 9.01 -10.72 -24.14
C LYS A 82 7.97 -9.80 -23.52
N VAL A 83 7.08 -9.23 -24.35
CA VAL A 83 5.96 -8.42 -23.88
C VAL A 83 5.00 -9.25 -23.02
N LEU A 84 4.71 -10.49 -23.41
CA LEU A 84 3.84 -11.38 -22.63
C LEU A 84 4.47 -11.74 -21.28
N SER A 85 5.76 -12.07 -21.24
CA SER A 85 6.52 -12.30 -20.00
C SER A 85 6.40 -11.11 -19.05
N GLY A 86 6.66 -9.89 -19.54
CA GLY A 86 6.50 -8.67 -18.75
C GLY A 86 5.07 -8.46 -18.22
N LYS A 87 4.05 -8.76 -19.03
CA LYS A 87 2.64 -8.70 -18.58
C LYS A 87 2.33 -9.72 -17.49
N CYS A 88 2.81 -10.96 -17.62
CA CYS A 88 2.68 -11.99 -16.58
C CYS A 88 3.35 -11.53 -15.28
N PHE A 89 4.55 -10.99 -15.36
CA PHE A 89 5.26 -10.43 -14.21
C PHE A 89 4.47 -9.31 -13.51
N ASN A 90 3.90 -8.40 -14.30
CA ASN A 90 3.08 -7.30 -13.78
C ASN A 90 1.82 -7.80 -13.07
N VAL A 91 1.18 -8.85 -13.59
CA VAL A 91 0.03 -9.49 -12.91
C VAL A 91 0.43 -10.03 -11.54
N ILE A 92 1.63 -10.59 -11.38
CA ILE A 92 2.12 -11.08 -10.08
C ILE A 92 2.32 -9.92 -9.11
N MET A 93 2.95 -8.81 -9.56
CA MET A 93 3.11 -7.60 -8.72
C MET A 93 1.77 -7.04 -8.24
N ILE A 94 0.81 -6.96 -9.16
CA ILE A 94 -0.56 -6.52 -8.86
C ILE A 94 -1.21 -7.44 -7.84
N GLU A 95 -1.09 -8.75 -8.03
CA GLU A 95 -1.67 -9.76 -7.14
C GLU A 95 -1.11 -9.64 -5.71
N VAL A 96 0.19 -9.44 -5.55
CA VAL A 96 0.81 -9.17 -4.23
C VAL A 96 0.15 -7.96 -3.56
N CYS A 97 -0.08 -6.88 -4.31
CA CYS A 97 -0.70 -5.65 -3.80
C CYS A 97 -2.19 -5.83 -3.47
N LEU A 98 -2.93 -6.58 -4.28
CA LEU A 98 -4.34 -6.88 -4.05
C LEU A 98 -4.53 -7.73 -2.81
N ARG A 99 -3.68 -8.76 -2.63
CA ARG A 99 -3.66 -9.62 -1.45
C ARG A 99 -3.40 -8.81 -0.19
N ALA A 100 -2.36 -7.98 -0.20
CA ALA A 100 -2.06 -7.07 0.91
C ALA A 100 -3.27 -6.18 1.24
N SER A 101 -3.89 -5.59 0.22
CA SER A 101 -5.04 -4.71 0.39
C SER A 101 -6.26 -5.44 0.94
N ASN A 102 -6.58 -6.64 0.44
CA ASN A 102 -7.72 -7.41 0.89
C ASN A 102 -7.60 -7.88 2.34
N ARG A 103 -6.38 -8.11 2.84
CA ARG A 103 -6.16 -8.46 4.26
C ARG A 103 -6.26 -7.26 5.19
N LEU A 104 -5.92 -6.07 4.72
CA LEU A 104 -5.84 -4.85 5.54
C LEU A 104 -7.05 -3.92 5.42
N LYS A 105 -7.84 -3.99 4.34
CA LYS A 105 -8.97 -3.07 4.08
C LYS A 105 -10.01 -3.02 5.20
N ASP A 106 -10.16 -4.13 5.92
CA ASP A 106 -11.15 -4.34 6.97
C ASP A 106 -10.58 -4.07 8.38
N LEU A 107 -9.34 -3.59 8.47
CA LEU A 107 -8.68 -3.20 9.72
C LEU A 107 -9.53 -2.19 10.55
N PRO A 108 -10.14 -1.14 9.97
CA PRO A 108 -10.89 -0.18 10.77
C PRO A 108 -12.21 -0.73 11.35
N THR A 109 -12.78 -1.77 10.75
CA THR A 109 -14.10 -2.31 11.08
C THR A 109 -14.03 -3.55 11.96
N HIS A 110 -12.97 -4.35 11.85
CA HIS A 110 -12.82 -5.61 12.59
C HIS A 110 -11.83 -5.57 13.76
N SER A 111 -11.10 -4.47 13.91
CA SER A 111 -10.09 -4.33 14.96
C SER A 111 -10.51 -3.31 16.00
N ASN A 112 -10.25 -3.60 17.27
CA ASN A 112 -10.49 -2.65 18.36
C ASN A 112 -9.21 -1.89 18.69
N PHE A 113 -9.18 -0.60 18.36
CA PHE A 113 -8.10 0.33 18.71
C PHE A 113 -8.49 1.30 19.84
N SER A 114 -9.59 1.05 20.53
CA SER A 114 -9.96 1.74 21.77
C SER A 114 -9.80 0.78 22.95
N VAL A 115 -8.56 0.29 23.15
CA VAL A 115 -8.26 -0.79 24.09
C VAL A 115 -8.13 -0.25 25.52
N GLY A 116 -8.64 -0.98 26.51
CA GLY A 116 -8.52 -0.62 27.93
C GLY A 116 -7.22 -1.10 28.60
N VAL A 117 -6.50 -2.03 27.97
CA VAL A 117 -5.25 -2.64 28.46
C VAL A 117 -4.24 -2.63 27.33
N ASP A 118 -2.95 -2.43 27.63
CA ASP A 118 -1.89 -2.51 26.62
C ASP A 118 -1.63 -3.98 26.25
N ASP A 119 -2.34 -4.45 25.24
CA ASP A 119 -2.16 -5.76 24.63
C ASP A 119 -0.96 -5.73 23.66
N ILE A 120 0.08 -6.49 23.95
CA ILE A 120 1.34 -6.52 23.20
C ILE A 120 1.16 -7.23 21.84
N GLU A 121 0.09 -8.01 21.67
CA GLU A 121 -0.14 -8.81 20.47
C GLU A 121 -0.44 -7.94 19.24
N LEU A 122 -0.05 -8.46 18.09
CA LEU A 122 -0.39 -7.87 16.80
C LEU A 122 -1.88 -8.04 16.53
N ASP A 123 -2.42 -7.13 15.73
CA ASP A 123 -3.79 -7.28 15.26
C ASP A 123 -3.96 -8.50 14.34
N ASP A 124 -5.08 -9.22 14.44
CA ASP A 124 -5.36 -10.42 13.64
C ASP A 124 -5.27 -10.18 12.13
N ARG A 125 -5.71 -9.00 11.64
CA ARG A 125 -5.62 -8.65 10.21
C ARG A 125 -4.17 -8.44 9.78
N VAL A 126 -3.36 -7.88 10.67
CA VAL A 126 -1.91 -7.72 10.44
C VAL A 126 -1.23 -9.07 10.47
N THR A 127 -1.55 -9.94 11.42
CA THR A 127 -1.05 -11.32 11.47
C THR A 127 -1.43 -12.10 10.22
N ALA A 128 -2.68 -12.00 9.76
CA ALA A 128 -3.14 -12.64 8.53
C ALA A 128 -2.42 -12.11 7.28
N PHE A 129 -2.15 -10.81 7.21
CA PHE A 129 -1.33 -10.20 6.15
C PHE A 129 0.10 -10.73 6.16
N LEU A 130 0.76 -10.76 7.32
CA LEU A 130 2.14 -11.22 7.46
C LEU A 130 2.28 -12.71 7.15
N SER A 131 1.33 -13.53 7.59
CA SER A 131 1.27 -14.96 7.27
C SER A 131 1.15 -15.17 5.76
N ASP A 132 0.32 -14.38 5.10
CA ASP A 132 0.10 -14.45 3.67
C ASP A 132 1.33 -14.08 2.84
N LEU A 133 2.03 -13.01 3.23
CA LEU A 133 3.29 -12.62 2.60
C LEU A 133 4.36 -13.71 2.74
N ARG A 134 4.41 -14.42 3.87
CA ARG A 134 5.34 -15.56 4.04
C ARG A 134 5.02 -16.67 3.04
N CYS A 135 3.74 -17.04 2.90
CA CYS A 135 3.34 -18.04 1.91
C CYS A 135 3.66 -17.61 0.47
N LEU A 136 3.44 -16.34 0.13
CA LEU A 136 3.80 -15.79 -1.18
C LEU A 136 5.32 -15.82 -1.41
N LYS A 137 6.11 -15.39 -0.43
CA LYS A 137 7.58 -15.48 -0.48
C LYS A 137 8.01 -16.90 -0.83
N ASP A 138 7.56 -17.88 -0.05
CA ASP A 138 8.01 -19.26 -0.21
C ASP A 138 7.59 -19.84 -1.56
N ALA A 139 6.40 -19.48 -2.05
CA ALA A 139 5.91 -19.87 -3.37
C ALA A 139 6.72 -19.23 -4.52
N LEU A 140 7.18 -17.99 -4.37
CA LEU A 140 7.85 -17.26 -5.45
C LEU A 140 9.37 -17.48 -5.47
N TYR A 141 9.99 -17.68 -4.31
CA TYR A 141 11.44 -17.76 -4.16
C TYR A 141 12.09 -18.86 -5.02
N GLN A 142 11.43 -20.02 -5.14
CA GLN A 142 11.93 -21.15 -5.93
C GLN A 142 11.66 -21.03 -7.44
N ARG A 143 10.90 -20.02 -7.86
CA ARG A 143 10.37 -19.91 -9.23
C ARG A 143 10.92 -18.71 -9.98
N LEU A 144 11.42 -17.71 -9.26
CA LEU A 144 11.92 -16.46 -9.81
C LEU A 144 13.43 -16.37 -9.64
N THR A 145 14.09 -15.73 -10.60
CA THR A 145 15.48 -15.30 -10.45
C THR A 145 15.59 -14.27 -9.31
N ALA A 146 16.77 -14.15 -8.68
CA ALA A 146 16.97 -13.20 -7.56
C ALA A 146 16.55 -11.75 -7.92
N GLY A 147 16.88 -11.30 -9.14
CA GLY A 147 16.51 -9.97 -9.63
C GLY A 147 15.01 -9.81 -9.95
N ALA A 148 14.32 -10.88 -10.35
CA ALA A 148 12.87 -10.85 -10.53
C ALA A 148 12.13 -10.92 -9.18
N TYR A 149 12.63 -11.73 -8.24
CA TYR A 149 12.04 -11.94 -6.93
C TYR A 149 11.86 -10.65 -6.13
N GLY A 150 12.91 -9.85 -5.95
CA GLY A 150 12.80 -8.57 -5.22
C GLY A 150 11.89 -7.57 -5.92
N ARG A 151 11.87 -7.56 -7.26
CA ARG A 151 11.02 -6.67 -8.06
C ARG A 151 9.53 -6.98 -7.89
N VAL A 152 9.14 -8.23 -7.64
CA VAL A 152 7.72 -8.59 -7.44
C VAL A 152 7.12 -7.85 -6.23
N PHE A 153 7.90 -7.65 -5.17
CA PHE A 153 7.44 -6.97 -3.97
C PHE A 153 7.64 -5.45 -4.02
N ARG A 154 8.19 -4.92 -5.11
CA ARG A 154 8.60 -3.51 -5.20
C ARG A 154 7.48 -2.55 -4.85
N LEU A 155 6.23 -2.81 -5.21
CA LEU A 155 5.13 -1.86 -4.96
C LEU A 155 4.52 -1.98 -3.55
N LEU A 156 4.84 -3.06 -2.83
CA LEU A 156 4.18 -3.43 -1.58
C LEU A 156 4.27 -2.36 -0.48
N PRO A 157 5.44 -1.80 -0.14
CA PRO A 157 5.53 -0.79 0.94
C PRO A 157 4.65 0.43 0.67
N GLY A 158 4.72 0.98 -0.55
CA GLY A 158 3.94 2.14 -0.96
C GLY A 158 2.43 1.89 -0.93
N VAL A 159 1.98 0.73 -1.42
CA VAL A 159 0.56 0.36 -1.41
C VAL A 159 0.04 0.18 0.02
N VAL A 160 0.78 -0.53 0.88
CA VAL A 160 0.38 -0.75 2.28
C VAL A 160 0.28 0.60 3.01
N CYS A 161 1.29 1.46 2.87
CA CYS A 161 1.29 2.77 3.53
C CYS A 161 0.16 3.68 3.05
N ALA A 162 -0.05 3.75 1.73
CA ALA A 162 -1.11 4.57 1.17
C ALA A 162 -2.50 4.06 1.55
N LEU A 163 -2.68 2.73 1.62
CA LEU A 163 -3.91 2.12 2.10
C LEU A 163 -4.18 2.49 3.56
N LEU A 164 -3.20 2.33 4.45
CA LEU A 164 -3.37 2.64 5.88
C LEU A 164 -3.72 4.12 6.11
N ALA A 165 -3.06 5.04 5.41
CA ALA A 165 -3.40 6.46 5.46
C ALA A 165 -4.83 6.73 4.98
N ALA A 166 -5.25 6.08 3.90
CA ALA A 166 -6.60 6.23 3.35
C ALA A 166 -7.69 5.57 4.20
N LEU A 167 -7.34 4.55 5.00
CA LEU A 167 -8.24 3.90 5.95
C LEU A 167 -8.45 4.70 7.24
N LEU A 168 -7.54 5.62 7.59
CA LEU A 168 -7.61 6.46 8.79
C LEU A 168 -9.02 7.04 9.07
N PRO A 169 -9.71 7.73 8.14
CA PRO A 169 -11.03 8.29 8.42
C PRO A 169 -12.12 7.25 8.68
N SER A 170 -11.89 5.97 8.38
CA SER A 170 -12.84 4.87 8.60
C SER A 170 -12.75 4.28 10.01
N PHE A 171 -11.71 4.59 10.78
CA PHE A 171 -11.60 4.11 12.16
C PHE A 171 -12.66 4.77 13.04
N SER A 172 -13.31 3.96 13.87
CA SER A 172 -14.36 4.43 14.78
C SER A 172 -13.76 5.28 15.90
N ARG A 173 -12.87 4.71 16.71
CA ARG A 173 -12.15 5.37 17.81
C ARG A 173 -10.75 4.79 17.93
N ILE A 174 -9.77 5.63 18.21
CA ILE A 174 -8.38 5.24 18.46
C ILE A 174 -7.89 6.01 19.68
N ASN A 175 -7.72 5.31 20.80
CA ASN A 175 -7.18 5.92 22.02
C ASN A 175 -5.63 5.81 22.05
N PRO A 176 -4.93 6.40 23.04
CA PRO A 176 -3.46 6.37 23.07
C PRO A 176 -2.85 4.96 23.09
N LEU A 177 -3.51 3.99 23.73
CA LEU A 177 -3.08 2.58 23.69
C LEU A 177 -3.29 1.96 22.30
N GLY A 178 -4.37 2.34 21.61
CA GLY A 178 -4.60 2.02 20.21
C GLY A 178 -3.51 2.54 19.29
N VAL A 179 -3.05 3.79 19.49
CA VAL A 179 -1.93 4.35 18.72
C VAL A 179 -0.66 3.51 18.95
N LYS A 180 -0.37 3.08 20.19
CA LYS A 180 0.74 2.15 20.47
C LYS A 180 0.59 0.82 19.74
N LYS A 181 -0.62 0.22 19.74
CA LYS A 181 -0.89 -1.02 19.01
C LYS A 181 -0.69 -0.84 17.50
N ILE A 182 -1.16 0.28 16.93
CA ILE A 182 -0.91 0.64 15.52
C ILE A 182 0.59 0.79 15.26
N GLY A 183 1.34 1.44 16.16
CA GLY A 183 2.78 1.56 16.06
C GLY A 183 3.50 0.20 16.01
N ARG A 184 3.11 -0.76 16.85
CA ARG A 184 3.62 -2.15 16.82
C ARG A 184 3.28 -2.84 15.50
N ASN A 185 2.03 -2.73 15.06
CA ASN A 185 1.56 -3.28 13.79
C ASN A 185 2.37 -2.71 12.61
N LEU A 186 2.54 -1.39 12.55
CA LEU A 186 3.32 -0.70 11.52
C LEU A 186 4.78 -1.15 11.51
N PHE A 187 5.39 -1.32 12.68
CA PHE A 187 6.77 -1.78 12.81
C PHE A 187 6.97 -3.17 12.20
N GLU A 188 6.11 -4.14 12.53
CA GLU A 188 6.23 -5.49 11.97
C GLU A 188 5.89 -5.55 10.47
N MET A 189 4.89 -4.78 10.02
CA MET A 189 4.60 -4.64 8.58
C MET A 189 5.78 -4.01 7.83
N GLN A 190 6.39 -2.96 8.39
CA GLN A 190 7.58 -2.31 7.82
C GLN A 190 8.73 -3.31 7.70
N ARG A 191 9.06 -4.00 8.78
CA ARG A 191 10.18 -4.94 8.82
C ARG A 191 10.08 -5.98 7.71
N VAL A 192 8.90 -6.58 7.52
CA VAL A 192 8.69 -7.62 6.50
C VAL A 192 8.62 -7.02 5.09
N ALA A 193 7.92 -5.91 4.90
CA ALA A 193 7.76 -5.31 3.57
C ALA A 193 9.09 -4.74 3.03
N VAL A 194 9.88 -4.10 3.89
CA VAL A 194 11.20 -3.53 3.52
C VAL A 194 12.21 -4.64 3.25
N ASP A 195 12.22 -5.73 4.04
CA ASP A 195 13.07 -6.90 3.78
C ASP A 195 12.80 -7.49 2.39
N LEU A 196 11.52 -7.58 2.00
CA LEU A 196 11.12 -8.13 0.69
C LEU A 196 11.40 -7.17 -0.47
N ALA A 197 11.11 -5.88 -0.30
CA ALA A 197 11.13 -4.90 -1.39
C ALA A 197 12.47 -4.14 -1.51
N GLY A 198 13.27 -4.09 -0.45
CA GLY A 198 14.51 -3.31 -0.37
C GLY A 198 14.32 -1.81 -0.18
N TRP A 199 13.09 -1.33 0.06
CA TRP A 199 12.77 0.08 0.32
C TRP A 199 11.46 0.20 1.11
N GLY A 200 11.11 1.41 1.54
CA GLY A 200 9.81 1.69 2.17
C GLY A 200 9.86 2.29 3.57
N GLU A 201 11.05 2.41 4.17
CA GLU A 201 11.20 2.89 5.55
C GLU A 201 10.63 4.30 5.75
N ALA A 202 10.87 5.20 4.80
CA ALA A 202 10.37 6.57 4.86
C ALA A 202 8.84 6.63 4.75
N GLU A 203 8.24 5.78 3.93
CA GLU A 203 6.79 5.69 3.74
C GLU A 203 6.11 5.18 5.02
N PHE A 204 6.64 4.12 5.63
CA PHE A 204 6.14 3.62 6.90
C PHE A 204 6.34 4.63 8.04
N ALA A 205 7.49 5.32 8.07
CA ALA A 205 7.74 6.38 9.04
C ALA A 205 6.72 7.52 8.89
N ARG A 206 6.43 7.97 7.67
CA ARG A 206 5.42 9.00 7.38
C ARG A 206 4.03 8.57 7.86
N VAL A 207 3.62 7.33 7.62
CA VAL A 207 2.32 6.82 8.09
C VAL A 207 2.28 6.72 9.61
N ARG A 208 3.36 6.28 10.25
CA ARG A 208 3.47 6.28 11.71
C ARG A 208 3.29 7.69 12.28
N GLU A 209 4.01 8.67 11.73
CA GLU A 209 3.87 10.07 12.13
C GLU A 209 2.41 10.58 11.96
N LEU A 210 1.71 10.14 10.91
CA LEU A 210 0.29 10.50 10.70
C LEU A 210 -0.61 9.96 11.83
N PHE A 211 -0.41 8.72 12.26
CA PHE A 211 -1.16 8.14 13.39
C PHE A 211 -0.73 8.74 14.74
N ASP A 212 0.53 9.13 14.91
CA ASP A 212 1.03 9.78 16.12
C ASP A 212 0.35 11.14 16.36
N LEU A 213 -0.15 11.81 15.31
CA LEU A 213 -0.95 13.03 15.47
C LEU A 213 -2.22 12.81 16.31
N LEU A 214 -2.74 11.58 16.42
CA LEU A 214 -3.88 11.27 17.28
C LEU A 214 -3.57 11.39 18.78
N LEU A 215 -2.29 11.46 19.16
CA LEU A 215 -1.85 11.73 20.52
C LEU A 215 -1.86 13.21 20.87
N LEU A 216 -1.98 14.08 19.87
CA LEU A 216 -1.98 15.53 20.02
C LEU A 216 -3.40 16.08 20.10
N THR A 217 -3.58 17.16 20.83
CA THR A 217 -4.82 17.95 20.77
C THR A 217 -4.91 18.72 19.45
N PRO A 218 -6.11 19.13 19.01
CA PRO A 218 -6.27 19.94 17.80
C PRO A 218 -5.41 21.21 17.79
N ASP A 219 -5.28 21.88 18.94
CA ASP A 219 -4.47 23.08 19.09
C ASP A 219 -2.96 22.77 18.95
N GLN A 220 -2.51 21.63 19.49
CA GLN A 220 -1.12 21.16 19.32
C GLN A 220 -0.81 20.81 17.86
N ILE A 221 -1.77 20.20 17.14
CA ILE A 221 -1.62 19.93 15.70
C ILE A 221 -1.47 21.25 14.94
N VAL A 222 -2.33 22.25 15.19
CA VAL A 222 -2.22 23.58 14.57
C VAL A 222 -0.88 24.23 14.87
N ALA A 223 -0.45 24.21 16.13
CA ALA A 223 0.83 24.79 16.55
C ALA A 223 2.01 24.14 15.82
N SER A 224 2.05 22.80 15.74
CA SER A 224 3.12 22.08 15.03
C SER A 224 3.20 22.46 13.54
N VAL A 225 2.05 22.66 12.88
CA VAL A 225 2.00 23.08 11.47
C VAL A 225 2.46 24.53 11.28
N LEU A 226 2.18 25.40 12.25
CA LEU A 226 2.65 26.79 12.23
C LEU A 226 4.17 26.87 12.40
N GLU A 227 4.72 26.12 13.35
CA GLU A 227 6.15 26.15 13.70
C GLU A 227 7.02 25.43 12.67
N GLN A 228 6.62 24.22 12.25
CA GLN A 228 7.46 23.32 11.45
C GLN A 228 7.01 23.23 9.99
N GLY A 229 5.85 23.79 9.67
CA GLY A 229 5.21 23.66 8.37
C GLY A 229 4.36 22.40 8.22
N PRO A 230 3.51 22.35 7.17
CA PRO A 230 2.64 21.22 6.93
C PRO A 230 3.43 20.02 6.40
N ARG A 231 3.32 18.87 7.08
CA ARG A 231 3.91 17.59 6.67
C ARG A 231 2.92 16.70 5.90
N PHE A 232 1.63 16.93 6.12
CA PHE A 232 0.53 16.17 5.54
C PHE A 232 -0.40 17.08 4.73
N SER A 233 -1.21 16.48 3.89
CA SER A 233 -2.27 17.18 3.16
C SER A 233 -3.39 17.63 4.11
N LEU A 234 -4.16 18.64 3.69
CA LEU A 234 -5.33 19.09 4.45
C LEU A 234 -6.33 17.95 4.70
N GLU A 235 -6.52 17.06 3.72
CA GLU A 235 -7.42 15.90 3.84
C GLU A 235 -6.96 14.90 4.91
N GLU A 236 -5.64 14.68 5.04
CA GLU A 236 -5.05 13.82 6.06
C GLU A 236 -5.23 14.42 7.45
N TYR A 237 -4.95 15.72 7.64
CA TYR A 237 -5.22 16.40 8.91
C TYR A 237 -6.71 16.38 9.29
N ASP A 238 -7.60 16.62 8.33
CA ASP A 238 -9.06 16.53 8.55
C ASP A 238 -9.50 15.11 8.94
N SER A 239 -8.81 14.09 8.45
CA SER A 239 -9.07 12.69 8.80
C SER A 239 -8.63 12.39 10.24
N VAL A 240 -7.45 12.85 10.65
CA VAL A 240 -6.96 12.77 12.04
C VAL A 240 -7.96 13.45 12.99
N LEU A 241 -8.34 14.69 12.70
CA LEU A 241 -9.27 15.46 13.53
C LEU A 241 -10.66 14.80 13.64
N ARG A 242 -11.12 14.12 12.60
CA ARG A 242 -12.38 13.35 12.63
C ARG A 242 -12.29 12.15 13.57
N VAL A 243 -11.20 11.38 13.51
CA VAL A 243 -11.00 10.23 14.42
C VAL A 243 -10.82 10.69 15.86
N TYR A 244 -10.09 11.79 16.07
CA TYR A 244 -9.92 12.42 17.38
C TYR A 244 -11.27 12.76 18.01
N ALA A 245 -12.14 13.47 17.29
CA ALA A 245 -13.46 13.87 17.80
C ALA A 245 -14.35 12.67 18.15
N ARG A 246 -14.26 11.56 17.41
CA ARG A 246 -15.01 10.33 17.75
C ARG A 246 -14.49 9.65 19.01
N THR A 247 -13.18 9.75 19.26
CA THR A 247 -12.51 9.15 20.43
C THR A 247 -12.80 9.94 21.70
N TYR A 248 -12.78 11.27 21.61
CA TYR A 248 -13.02 12.17 22.73
C TYR A 248 -14.36 12.89 22.56
N SER A 249 -15.45 12.24 22.98
CA SER A 249 -16.83 12.75 22.82
C SER A 249 -17.15 14.03 23.61
N SER A 250 -16.23 14.48 24.49
CA SER A 250 -16.30 15.75 25.20
C SER A 250 -15.63 16.92 24.45
N CYS A 251 -15.15 16.68 23.23
CA CYS A 251 -14.46 17.71 22.46
C CYS A 251 -15.45 18.78 21.97
N ASP A 252 -15.14 20.04 22.28
CA ASP A 252 -15.91 21.21 21.85
C ASP A 252 -15.89 21.33 20.32
N GLU A 253 -17.08 21.23 19.69
CA GLU A 253 -17.24 21.34 18.24
C GLU A 253 -16.67 22.66 17.70
N GLU A 254 -16.74 23.74 18.48
CA GLU A 254 -16.23 25.05 18.09
C GLU A 254 -14.68 25.09 18.13
N LYS A 255 -14.03 24.36 19.04
CA LYS A 255 -12.57 24.17 19.00
C LYS A 255 -12.16 23.37 17.77
N MET A 256 -12.87 22.29 17.47
CA MET A 256 -12.61 21.48 16.28
C MET A 256 -12.78 22.28 14.98
N ARG A 257 -13.84 23.10 14.89
CA ARG A 257 -14.09 23.97 13.75
C ARG A 257 -12.98 25.01 13.57
N ARG A 258 -12.56 25.66 14.65
CA ARG A 258 -11.46 26.65 14.63
C ARG A 258 -10.13 26.02 14.20
N ALA A 259 -9.81 24.82 14.71
CA ALA A 259 -8.59 24.12 14.33
C ALA A 259 -8.57 23.78 12.82
N ARG A 260 -9.67 23.28 12.27
CA ARG A 260 -9.79 22.99 10.82
C ARG A 260 -9.63 24.24 9.96
N GLU A 261 -10.30 25.33 10.32
CA GLU A 261 -10.20 26.60 9.58
C GLU A 261 -8.77 27.13 9.61
N ARG A 262 -8.10 27.05 10.76
CA ARG A 262 -6.71 27.48 10.90
C ARG A 262 -5.75 26.64 10.06
N LEU A 263 -5.90 25.31 10.08
CA LEU A 263 -5.10 24.42 9.24
C LEU A 263 -5.30 24.71 7.75
N ARG A 264 -6.54 24.93 7.32
CA ARG A 264 -6.87 25.31 5.95
C ARG A 264 -6.17 26.60 5.54
N GLN A 265 -6.23 27.65 6.36
CA GLN A 265 -5.57 28.92 6.10
C GLN A 265 -4.06 28.76 5.93
N VAL A 266 -3.40 28.06 6.87
CA VAL A 266 -1.93 27.91 6.88
C VAL A 266 -1.45 27.08 5.70
N ILE A 267 -2.16 26.00 5.36
CA ILE A 267 -1.78 25.11 4.26
C ILE A 267 -2.00 25.80 2.91
N THR A 268 -3.12 26.50 2.73
CA THR A 268 -3.41 27.22 1.47
C THR A 268 -2.48 28.42 1.25
N GLN A 269 -2.11 29.17 2.29
CA GLN A 269 -1.19 30.29 2.17
C GLN A 269 0.24 29.88 1.81
N LYS A 270 0.67 28.67 2.13
CA LYS A 270 2.00 28.14 1.78
C LYS A 270 2.07 27.50 0.38
N HIS A 271 0.95 27.34 -0.32
CA HIS A 271 0.88 26.82 -1.69
C HIS A 271 0.81 27.93 -2.76
N VAL A 272 1.01 29.19 -2.36
CA VAL A 272 1.19 30.38 -3.22
C VAL A 272 2.64 30.82 -3.11
#